data_AF-A0A7G4A4K7-F1
#
_entry.id   AF-A0A7G4A4K7-F1
#
_cell.length_a   1.000
_cell.length_b   1.000
_cell.length_c   1.000
_cell.angle_alpha   90.00
_cell.angle_beta   90.00
_cell.angle_gamma   90.00
#
_symmetry.space_group_name_H-M   'P 1'
#
loop_
_entity.id
_entity.type
_entity.pdbx_description
1 polymer ?
#
loop_
_entity_poly.entity_id
_entity_poly.type
_entity_poly.pdbx_seq_one_letter_code
_entity_poly.pdbx_strand_id
1 'polypeptide(L)'
;MFFIRLDALLIACFLMLFQQSAHSHGLIEKPMSREYFCGKVTQPHHIEPGNKLPYEECRPILTKEDGSYNHDVYQFMSVLSHTRGYYQNDNLPKHVCGFGSETFKGKASPWDAAINWPTNKITSNMQEFVWDVSYGPHFSDTEHFRYWITKADYQFNRNLPLKWSDFEAEPFCELAWDDKNPPQDKNTIWADKKSNKFHMTCTVPARAGRHVIYAEWGRDHSTNERFHSCIDVAY
;
A
#
# COMPACT_ATOMS: atom_id res chain seq x y z
N MET A 1 -1.49 -14.76 62.29
CA MET A 1 -2.28 -14.62 61.06
C MET A 1 -1.81 -13.37 60.31
N PHE A 2 -0.72 -13.43 59.54
CA PHE A 2 -0.30 -12.34 58.65
C PHE A 2 0.65 -12.90 57.58
N PHE A 3 0.18 -13.90 56.85
CA PHE A 3 0.78 -14.40 55.62
C PHE A 3 -0.40 -14.74 54.69
N ILE A 4 -0.22 -14.65 53.37
CA ILE A 4 -1.20 -15.01 52.30
C ILE A 4 -1.93 -13.83 51.60
N ARG A 5 -1.51 -12.55 51.68
CA ARG A 5 -2.13 -11.48 50.85
C ARG A 5 -1.20 -10.62 49.99
N LEU A 6 0.08 -10.98 49.86
CA LEU A 6 1.02 -10.20 49.04
C LEU A 6 1.41 -10.88 47.72
N ASP A 7 1.19 -12.19 47.58
CA ASP A 7 1.67 -12.95 46.41
C ASP A 7 0.75 -12.87 45.18
N ALA A 8 -0.53 -12.53 45.36
CA ALA A 8 -1.47 -12.45 44.25
C ALA A 8 -1.28 -11.18 43.38
N LEU A 9 -0.75 -10.09 43.95
CA LEU A 9 -0.56 -8.82 43.21
C LEU A 9 0.67 -8.84 42.30
N LEU A 10 1.73 -9.57 42.70
CA LEU A 10 2.96 -9.66 41.91
C LEU A 10 2.83 -10.59 40.70
N ILE A 11 1.95 -11.59 40.76
CA ILE A 11 1.67 -12.48 39.61
C ILE A 11 0.79 -11.79 38.56
N ALA A 12 -0.05 -10.83 38.94
CA ALA A 12 -0.90 -10.08 38.01
C ALA A 12 -0.13 -9.04 37.17
N CYS A 13 1.02 -8.53 37.67
CA CYS A 13 1.80 -7.51 36.95
C CYS A 13 2.69 -8.09 35.84
N PHE A 14 2.99 -9.39 35.85
CA PHE A 14 3.90 -10.00 34.87
C PHE A 14 3.23 -10.39 33.53
N LEU A 15 1.91 -10.22 33.41
CA LEU A 15 1.13 -10.62 32.23
C LEU A 15 0.82 -9.49 31.23
N MET A 16 1.30 -8.25 31.44
CA MET A 16 0.96 -7.10 30.59
C MET A 16 2.05 -6.63 29.61
N LEU A 17 3.10 -7.42 29.35
CA LEU A 17 4.20 -7.02 28.45
C LEU A 17 4.23 -7.77 27.11
N PHE A 18 3.09 -8.24 26.62
CA PHE A 18 2.94 -8.51 25.19
C PHE A 18 2.34 -7.27 24.53
N GLN A 19 3.18 -6.26 24.25
CA GLN A 19 2.84 -5.28 23.23
C GLN A 19 2.76 -6.05 21.91
N GLN A 20 1.55 -6.44 21.53
CA GLN A 20 1.31 -6.86 20.15
C GLN A 20 1.57 -5.64 19.28
N SER A 21 2.57 -5.71 18.41
CA SER A 21 2.73 -4.75 17.33
C SER A 21 1.41 -4.73 16.57
N ALA A 22 0.65 -3.64 16.69
CA ALA A 22 -0.52 -3.42 15.87
C ALA A 22 0.00 -3.20 14.44
N HIS A 23 0.03 -4.28 13.65
CA HIS A 23 0.48 -4.22 12.27
C HIS A 23 -0.50 -3.31 11.54
N SER A 24 0.04 -2.22 11.02
CA SER A 24 -0.74 -1.34 10.18
C SER A 24 -1.01 -2.07 8.85
N HIS A 25 -2.18 -1.82 8.26
CA HIS A 25 -2.59 -2.45 7.01
C HIS A 25 -3.41 -1.46 6.18
N GLY A 26 -3.10 -1.35 4.88
CA GLY A 26 -3.82 -0.45 3.98
C GLY A 26 -3.37 -0.56 2.54
N LEU A 27 -4.21 -0.01 1.65
CA LEU A 27 -4.00 0.02 0.21
C LEU A 27 -4.80 1.16 -0.42
N ILE A 28 -4.48 1.50 -1.67
CA ILE A 28 -5.24 2.52 -2.40
C ILE A 28 -6.49 1.88 -3.04
N GLU A 29 -7.65 2.38 -2.64
CA GLU A 29 -8.97 2.03 -3.20
C GLU A 29 -9.27 2.82 -4.47
N LYS A 30 -8.90 4.10 -4.52
CA LYS A 30 -9.20 4.99 -5.65
C LYS A 30 -7.97 5.83 -6.01
N PRO A 31 -7.60 5.95 -7.29
CA PRO A 31 -7.90 4.96 -8.33
C PRO A 31 -7.44 3.57 -7.87
N MET A 32 -8.07 2.50 -8.36
CA MET A 32 -7.82 1.15 -7.85
C MET A 32 -6.35 0.75 -8.05
N SER A 33 -5.67 0.43 -6.96
CA SER A 33 -4.31 -0.10 -7.01
C SER A 33 -4.25 -1.53 -7.54
N ARG A 34 -3.04 -2.03 -7.78
CA ARG A 34 -2.78 -3.44 -8.09
C ARG A 34 -3.31 -4.35 -6.98
N GLU A 35 -3.08 -3.97 -5.72
CA GLU A 35 -3.59 -4.65 -4.52
C GLU A 35 -5.12 -4.68 -4.50
N TYR A 36 -5.76 -3.59 -4.94
CA TYR A 36 -7.20 -3.50 -4.95
C TYR A 36 -7.82 -4.36 -6.06
N PHE A 37 -7.34 -4.22 -7.30
CA PHE A 37 -7.80 -5.04 -8.44
C PHE A 37 -7.56 -6.53 -8.20
N CYS A 38 -6.31 -6.88 -7.86
CA CYS A 38 -5.79 -8.24 -7.79
C CYS A 38 -5.38 -8.60 -6.36
N GLY A 39 -6.33 -8.51 -5.43
CA GLY A 39 -6.13 -8.82 -4.03
C GLY A 39 -7.40 -8.58 -3.23
N LYS A 40 -7.91 -7.34 -3.21
CA LYS A 40 -9.20 -7.02 -2.59
C LYS A 40 -10.37 -7.56 -3.41
N VAL A 41 -10.40 -7.29 -4.72
CA VAL A 41 -11.51 -7.66 -5.60
C VAL A 41 -11.30 -9.03 -6.23
N THR A 42 -10.12 -9.25 -6.84
CA THR A 42 -9.80 -10.53 -7.50
C THR A 42 -8.81 -11.33 -6.67
N GLN A 43 -9.26 -12.50 -6.22
CA GLN A 43 -8.54 -13.40 -5.30
C GLN A 43 -8.41 -14.82 -5.87
N PRO A 44 -7.47 -15.65 -5.36
CA PRO A 44 -7.22 -16.98 -5.87
C PRO A 44 -8.43 -17.91 -5.94
N HIS A 45 -9.38 -17.85 -5.00
CA HIS A 45 -10.57 -18.70 -5.05
C HIS A 45 -11.45 -18.44 -6.29
N HIS A 46 -11.34 -17.28 -6.94
CA HIS A 46 -12.13 -16.96 -8.14
C HIS A 46 -11.75 -17.77 -9.38
N ILE A 47 -10.60 -18.46 -9.38
CA ILE A 47 -10.24 -19.35 -10.50
C ILE A 47 -10.76 -20.78 -10.33
N GLU A 48 -11.43 -21.08 -9.21
CA GLU A 48 -12.09 -22.37 -8.99
C GLU A 48 -13.24 -22.61 -9.98
N PRO A 49 -13.48 -23.86 -10.41
CA PRO A 49 -14.59 -24.19 -11.30
C PRO A 49 -15.93 -23.69 -10.77
N GLY A 50 -16.67 -22.93 -11.59
CA GLY A 50 -17.98 -22.38 -11.25
C GLY A 50 -17.94 -20.96 -10.67
N ASN A 51 -16.76 -20.45 -10.29
CA ASN A 51 -16.60 -19.07 -9.85
C ASN A 51 -16.40 -18.11 -11.03
N LYS A 52 -16.78 -16.84 -10.83
CA LYS A 52 -16.54 -15.76 -11.79
C LYS A 52 -15.25 -15.05 -11.41
N LEU A 53 -14.32 -14.93 -12.36
CA LEU A 53 -13.14 -14.09 -12.18
C LEU A 53 -13.47 -12.62 -12.47
N PRO A 54 -13.35 -11.69 -11.49
CA PRO A 54 -13.75 -10.29 -11.71
C PRO A 54 -12.87 -9.58 -12.75
N TYR A 55 -11.56 -9.78 -12.68
CA TYR A 55 -10.58 -9.22 -13.62
C TYR A 55 -9.65 -10.33 -14.13
N GLU A 56 -9.78 -10.68 -15.41
CA GLU A 56 -8.98 -11.74 -16.05
C GLU A 56 -7.49 -11.41 -16.08
N GLU A 57 -7.15 -10.13 -16.15
CA GLU A 57 -5.77 -9.64 -16.11
C GLU A 57 -5.03 -10.01 -14.83
N CYS A 58 -5.75 -10.24 -13.72
CA CYS A 58 -5.17 -10.67 -12.45
C CYS A 58 -4.78 -12.15 -12.44
N ARG A 59 -5.33 -12.98 -13.35
CA ARG A 59 -5.13 -14.43 -13.38
C ARG A 59 -3.66 -14.87 -13.23
N PRO A 60 -2.66 -14.24 -13.88
CA PRO A 60 -1.28 -14.71 -13.80
C PRO A 60 -0.65 -14.64 -12.41
N ILE A 61 -1.17 -13.84 -11.47
CA ILE A 61 -0.63 -13.76 -10.10
C ILE A 61 -1.38 -14.66 -9.10
N LEU A 62 -2.52 -15.26 -9.51
CA LEU A 62 -3.38 -16.06 -8.63
C LEU A 62 -2.87 -17.49 -8.44
N THR A 63 -1.94 -17.93 -9.29
CA THR A 63 -1.29 -19.23 -9.23
C THR A 63 0.22 -19.08 -9.17
N LYS A 64 0.88 -20.00 -8.47
CA LYS A 64 2.33 -20.15 -8.50
C LYS A 64 2.76 -20.91 -9.76
N GLU A 65 4.07 -20.96 -10.01
CA GLU A 65 4.64 -21.69 -11.15
C GLU A 65 4.32 -23.19 -11.14
N ASP A 66 4.14 -23.78 -9.95
CA ASP A 66 3.75 -25.19 -9.77
C ASP A 66 2.25 -25.44 -9.98
N GLY A 67 1.47 -24.41 -10.33
CA GLY A 67 0.02 -24.48 -10.53
C GLY A 67 -0.81 -24.41 -9.25
N SER A 68 -0.19 -24.36 -8.07
CA SER A 68 -0.91 -24.18 -6.80
C SER A 68 -1.42 -22.74 -6.65
N TYR A 69 -2.40 -22.54 -5.77
CA TYR A 69 -2.90 -21.20 -5.48
C TYR A 69 -1.86 -20.32 -4.81
N ASN A 70 -1.76 -19.08 -5.30
CA ASN A 70 -0.91 -18.09 -4.71
C ASN A 70 -1.61 -17.40 -3.53
N HIS A 71 -1.51 -18.01 -2.34
CA HIS A 71 -2.13 -17.46 -1.13
C HIS A 71 -1.54 -16.10 -0.69
N ASP A 72 -0.38 -15.70 -1.22
CA ASP A 72 0.25 -14.41 -0.92
C ASP A 72 -0.63 -13.23 -1.39
N VAL A 73 -1.51 -13.44 -2.39
CA VAL A 73 -2.47 -12.45 -2.88
C VAL A 73 -3.49 -12.04 -1.81
N TYR A 74 -3.75 -12.88 -0.80
CA TYR A 74 -4.63 -12.52 0.32
C TYR A 74 -3.98 -11.51 1.29
N GLN A 75 -2.68 -11.23 1.16
CA GLN A 75 -1.94 -10.24 1.95
C GLN A 75 -1.95 -8.84 1.31
N PHE A 76 -3.00 -8.51 0.54
CA PHE A 76 -3.11 -7.28 -0.26
C PHE A 76 -3.08 -5.98 0.56
N MET A 77 -3.37 -6.07 1.85
CA MET A 77 -3.31 -4.95 2.78
C MET A 77 -1.95 -4.80 3.47
N SER A 78 -1.01 -5.74 3.23
CA SER A 78 0.22 -5.92 4.02
C SER A 78 1.49 -5.65 3.20
N VAL A 79 1.43 -4.81 2.17
CA VAL A 79 2.63 -4.38 1.43
C VAL A 79 3.32 -3.25 2.21
N LEU A 80 4.06 -3.64 3.24
CA LEU A 80 4.67 -2.70 4.20
C LEU A 80 6.13 -3.01 4.51
N SER A 81 6.85 -1.98 4.98
CA SER A 81 8.22 -2.06 5.49
C SER A 81 8.48 -1.02 6.59
N HIS A 82 9.44 -1.30 7.48
CA HIS A 82 9.90 -0.36 8.52
C HIS A 82 11.16 0.40 8.04
N THR A 83 10.95 1.51 7.33
CA THR A 83 11.97 2.35 6.69
C THR A 83 11.44 3.76 6.41
N ARG A 84 12.30 4.72 6.06
CA ARG A 84 11.82 6.08 5.72
C ARG A 84 11.11 6.20 4.37
N GLY A 85 11.12 5.14 3.56
CA GLY A 85 10.45 5.05 2.26
C GLY A 85 11.41 5.36 1.11
N TYR A 86 10.87 5.72 -0.05
CA TYR A 86 11.64 6.12 -1.23
C TYR A 86 12.45 7.39 -0.95
N TYR A 87 11.80 8.39 -0.36
CA TYR A 87 12.45 9.64 0.03
C TYR A 87 13.38 9.36 1.22
N GLN A 88 14.67 9.69 1.07
CA GLN A 88 15.74 9.48 2.07
C GLN A 88 16.27 8.04 2.16
N ASN A 89 16.13 7.23 1.10
CA ASN A 89 16.76 5.92 1.02
C ASN A 89 17.82 5.87 -0.08
N ASP A 90 19.09 5.86 0.33
CA ASP A 90 20.25 5.74 -0.57
C ASP A 90 20.33 4.37 -1.27
N ASN A 91 19.63 3.35 -0.73
CA ASN A 91 19.63 1.98 -1.22
C ASN A 91 18.20 1.46 -1.41
N LEU A 92 17.55 1.90 -2.49
CA LEU A 92 16.21 1.45 -2.82
C LEU A 92 16.15 -0.08 -3.08
N PRO A 93 15.12 -0.78 -2.59
CA PRO A 93 14.92 -2.20 -2.87
C PRO A 93 14.78 -2.49 -4.37
N LYS A 94 15.10 -3.72 -4.80
CA LYS A 94 15.00 -4.12 -6.21
C LYS A 94 13.56 -4.02 -6.78
N HIS A 95 12.56 -4.32 -5.95
CA HIS A 95 11.17 -4.44 -6.34
C HIS A 95 10.41 -3.16 -5.97
N VAL A 96 9.81 -2.51 -6.97
CA VAL A 96 9.19 -1.19 -6.83
C VAL A 96 7.90 -1.27 -6.00
N CYS A 97 6.92 -2.04 -6.46
CA CYS A 97 5.59 -2.07 -5.85
C CYS A 97 5.62 -2.74 -4.48
N GLY A 98 6.40 -3.81 -4.34
CA GLY A 98 6.57 -4.49 -3.07
C GLY A 98 7.50 -3.77 -2.08
N PHE A 99 8.34 -2.82 -2.54
CA PHE A 99 9.35 -2.10 -1.74
C PHE A 99 10.15 -2.96 -0.73
N GLY A 100 10.50 -4.20 -1.09
CA GLY A 100 11.19 -5.10 -0.15
C GLY A 100 10.38 -5.44 1.10
N SER A 101 9.06 -5.48 0.97
CA SER A 101 8.12 -5.68 2.07
C SER A 101 8.46 -6.88 2.96
N GLU A 102 8.28 -6.68 4.26
CA GLU A 102 8.57 -7.65 5.31
C GLU A 102 7.63 -8.86 5.24
N THR A 103 6.38 -8.65 4.82
CA THR A 103 5.39 -9.71 4.55
C THR A 103 5.92 -10.74 3.56
N PHE A 104 6.66 -10.28 2.55
CA PHE A 104 7.26 -11.12 1.51
C PHE A 104 8.75 -11.39 1.76
N LYS A 105 9.26 -11.08 2.96
CA LYS A 105 10.65 -11.31 3.37
C LYS A 105 11.65 -10.66 2.41
N GLY A 106 11.34 -9.47 1.92
CA GLY A 106 12.17 -8.73 0.97
C GLY A 106 12.18 -9.28 -0.47
N LYS A 107 11.43 -10.35 -0.75
CA LYS A 107 11.26 -10.89 -2.11
C LYS A 107 10.22 -10.08 -2.88
N ALA A 108 10.09 -10.38 -4.18
CA ALA A 108 9.02 -9.85 -5.01
C ALA A 108 7.65 -10.17 -4.38
N SER A 109 6.81 -9.16 -4.24
CA SER A 109 5.39 -9.34 -3.93
C SER A 109 4.64 -9.85 -5.17
N PRO A 110 3.41 -10.38 -5.03
CA PRO A 110 2.56 -10.67 -6.18
C PRO A 110 2.37 -9.45 -7.11
N TRP A 111 2.37 -8.23 -6.54
CA TRP A 111 2.15 -6.98 -7.28
C TRP A 111 3.38 -6.42 -7.99
N ASP A 112 4.53 -7.09 -7.86
CA ASP A 112 5.74 -6.82 -8.67
C ASP A 112 5.77 -7.61 -9.98
N ALA A 113 4.78 -8.49 -10.23
CA ALA A 113 4.75 -9.31 -11.42
C ALA A 113 4.71 -8.46 -12.71
N ALA A 114 5.46 -8.91 -13.72
CA ALA A 114 5.42 -8.36 -15.06
C ALA A 114 4.24 -8.97 -15.81
N ILE A 115 3.10 -8.30 -15.73
CA ILE A 115 1.85 -8.73 -16.38
C ILE A 115 1.13 -7.52 -16.97
N ASN A 116 0.11 -7.75 -17.80
CA ASN A 116 -0.73 -6.68 -18.32
C ASN A 116 -1.78 -6.27 -17.28
N TRP A 117 -1.38 -5.55 -16.23
CA TRP A 117 -2.26 -5.14 -15.12
C TRP A 117 -3.51 -4.37 -15.59
N PRO A 118 -4.66 -4.51 -14.89
CA PRO A 118 -5.80 -3.60 -15.08
C PRO A 118 -5.38 -2.14 -14.90
N THR A 119 -5.99 -1.22 -15.66
CA THR A 119 -5.67 0.21 -15.62
C THR A 119 -6.87 1.05 -15.23
N ASN A 120 -6.63 2.12 -14.49
CA ASN A 120 -7.60 3.19 -14.27
C ASN A 120 -7.52 4.21 -15.39
N LYS A 121 -8.66 4.68 -15.90
CA LYS A 121 -8.66 5.88 -16.75
C LYS A 121 -8.39 7.09 -15.88
N ILE A 122 -7.48 7.96 -16.32
CA ILE A 122 -7.11 9.17 -15.58
C ILE A 122 -6.93 10.34 -16.55
N THR A 123 -7.04 11.56 -16.05
CA THR A 123 -6.61 12.76 -16.77
C THR A 123 -5.54 13.47 -15.95
N SER A 124 -4.73 14.31 -16.61
CA SER A 124 -3.87 15.24 -15.89
C SER A 124 -4.69 16.19 -15.00
N ASN A 125 -3.99 16.93 -14.13
CA ASN A 125 -4.53 17.86 -13.14
C ASN A 125 -5.12 17.17 -11.91
N MET A 126 -6.03 17.83 -11.20
CA MET A 126 -6.55 17.36 -9.91
C MET A 126 -7.23 16.00 -10.03
N GLN A 127 -6.69 15.02 -9.30
CA GLN A 127 -7.26 13.69 -9.14
C GLN A 127 -7.32 13.34 -7.66
N GLU A 128 -8.37 12.61 -7.28
CA GLU A 128 -8.54 12.12 -5.92
C GLU A 128 -7.91 10.73 -5.76
N PHE A 129 -7.12 10.58 -4.69
CA PHE A 129 -6.56 9.33 -4.21
C PHE A 129 -7.19 8.99 -2.86
N VAL A 130 -7.60 7.73 -2.68
CA VAL A 130 -8.25 7.25 -1.46
C VAL A 130 -7.54 6.00 -0.97
N TRP A 131 -6.98 6.09 0.23
CA TRP A 131 -6.44 4.93 0.95
C TRP A 131 -7.52 4.31 1.84
N ASP A 132 -7.74 3.00 1.68
CA ASP A 132 -8.50 2.17 2.62
C ASP A 132 -7.54 1.70 3.72
N VAL A 133 -7.75 2.20 4.94
CA VAL A 133 -6.96 1.87 6.13
C VAL A 133 -7.77 1.05 7.15
N SER A 134 -8.87 0.43 6.71
CA SER A 134 -9.79 -0.31 7.59
C SER A 134 -9.17 -1.52 8.29
N TYR A 135 -8.05 -2.03 7.80
CA TYR A 135 -7.33 -3.17 8.36
C TYR A 135 -6.33 -2.79 9.46
N GLY A 136 -6.08 -1.49 9.64
CA GLY A 136 -5.22 -0.94 10.67
C GLY A 136 -5.29 0.59 10.60
N PRO A 137 -6.28 1.24 11.22
CA PRO A 137 -6.54 2.66 11.02
C PRO A 137 -5.61 3.53 11.86
N HIS A 138 -4.38 3.71 11.37
CA HIS A 138 -3.30 4.47 12.03
C HIS A 138 -3.43 5.99 11.79
N PHE A 139 -4.60 6.54 12.10
CA PHE A 139 -4.87 7.97 11.91
C PHE A 139 -3.96 8.85 12.76
N SER A 140 -3.72 8.45 14.01
CA SER A 140 -3.06 9.27 15.04
C SER A 140 -1.57 9.48 14.85
N ASP A 141 -0.91 8.60 14.09
CA ASP A 141 0.54 8.61 13.87
C ASP A 141 0.90 8.53 12.38
N THR A 142 -0.05 8.77 11.48
CA THR A 142 0.23 9.04 10.06
C THR A 142 1.01 10.36 9.94
N GLU A 143 2.12 10.33 9.21
CA GLU A 143 3.02 11.47 8.97
C GLU A 143 2.76 12.08 7.59
N HIS A 144 2.68 11.27 6.53
CA HIS A 144 2.49 11.77 5.16
C HIS A 144 2.00 10.71 4.17
N PHE A 145 1.55 11.22 3.02
CA PHE A 145 1.31 10.49 1.79
C PHE A 145 2.16 11.06 0.67
N ARG A 146 2.77 10.20 -0.15
CA ARG A 146 3.64 10.61 -1.27
C ARG A 146 3.33 9.82 -2.53
N TYR A 147 3.50 10.46 -3.68
CA TYR A 147 3.18 9.88 -4.98
C TYR A 147 4.26 10.23 -6.01
N TRP A 148 4.79 9.21 -6.66
CA TRP A 148 5.67 9.30 -7.81
C TRP A 148 4.97 8.74 -9.02
N ILE A 149 5.37 9.19 -10.20
CA ILE A 149 4.85 8.66 -11.46
C ILE A 149 6.01 8.32 -12.38
N THR A 150 5.83 7.30 -13.22
CA THR A 150 6.74 7.02 -14.33
C THR A 150 7.03 8.26 -15.19
N LYS A 151 8.25 8.34 -15.73
CA LYS A 151 8.71 9.44 -16.60
C LYS A 151 7.84 9.59 -17.84
N ALA A 152 7.85 10.78 -18.45
CA ALA A 152 7.02 11.08 -19.62
C ALA A 152 7.29 10.19 -20.84
N ASP A 153 8.54 9.72 -20.99
CA ASP A 153 8.97 8.83 -22.08
C ASP A 153 8.84 7.33 -21.76
N TYR A 154 8.35 6.99 -20.56
CA TYR A 154 8.16 5.61 -20.12
C TYR A 154 7.32 4.80 -21.12
N GLN A 155 7.82 3.62 -21.48
CA GLN A 155 7.14 2.67 -22.35
C GLN A 155 6.80 1.42 -21.56
N PHE A 156 5.52 1.24 -21.24
CA PHE A 156 5.06 0.07 -20.51
C PHE A 156 5.42 -1.23 -21.26
N ASN A 157 6.06 -2.16 -20.56
CA ASN A 157 6.35 -3.50 -21.06
C ASN A 157 5.82 -4.56 -20.10
N ARG A 158 4.82 -5.31 -20.55
CA ARG A 158 4.16 -6.38 -19.77
C ARG A 158 5.07 -7.57 -19.42
N ASN A 159 6.30 -7.63 -19.93
CA ASN A 159 7.24 -8.72 -19.70
C ASN A 159 8.44 -8.29 -18.84
N LEU A 160 8.51 -7.02 -18.43
CA LEU A 160 9.58 -6.50 -17.59
C LEU A 160 9.00 -5.96 -16.27
N PRO A 161 9.62 -6.28 -15.12
CA PRO A 161 9.24 -5.65 -13.86
C PRO A 161 9.66 -4.17 -13.87
N LEU A 162 8.92 -3.36 -13.11
CA LEU A 162 9.24 -1.95 -12.88
C LEU A 162 10.60 -1.79 -12.21
N LYS A 163 11.26 -0.68 -12.52
CA LYS A 163 12.51 -0.25 -11.89
C LYS A 163 12.38 1.20 -11.45
N TRP A 164 13.12 1.59 -10.42
CA TRP A 164 13.14 2.99 -9.96
C TRP A 164 13.60 3.98 -11.04
N SER A 165 14.45 3.54 -11.98
CA SER A 165 14.85 4.34 -13.14
C SER A 165 13.69 4.73 -14.06
N ASP A 166 12.54 4.04 -13.97
CA ASP A 166 11.35 4.32 -14.76
C ASP A 166 10.54 5.50 -14.19
N PHE A 167 10.80 5.90 -12.94
CA PHE A 167 10.06 6.93 -12.20
C PHE A 167 10.77 8.29 -12.22
N GLU A 168 9.98 9.35 -12.10
CA GLU A 168 10.49 10.67 -11.75
C GLU A 168 11.22 10.61 -10.41
N ALA A 169 12.31 11.38 -10.26
CA ALA A 169 13.11 11.36 -9.05
C ALA A 169 12.35 11.96 -7.85
N GLU A 170 11.55 12.99 -8.09
CA GLU A 170 10.76 13.69 -7.08
C GLU A 170 9.29 13.26 -7.11
N PRO A 171 8.61 13.23 -5.95
CA PRO A 171 7.17 12.99 -5.93
C PRO A 171 6.44 14.17 -6.61
N PHE A 172 5.40 13.87 -7.38
CA PHE A 172 4.52 14.91 -7.92
C PHE A 172 3.51 15.42 -6.89
N CYS A 173 3.34 14.68 -5.78
CA CYS A 173 2.45 15.04 -4.69
C CYS A 173 3.02 14.51 -3.36
N GLU A 174 3.14 15.39 -2.37
CA GLU A 174 3.51 15.07 -0.99
C GLU A 174 2.60 15.86 -0.05
N LEU A 175 1.91 15.15 0.83
CA LEU A 175 0.91 15.72 1.75
C LEU A 175 1.18 15.22 3.16
N ALA A 176 1.41 16.14 4.09
CA ALA A 176 1.58 15.82 5.51
C ALA A 176 0.22 15.70 6.21
N TRP A 177 0.18 14.92 7.28
CA TRP A 177 -0.98 14.76 8.15
C TRP A 177 -0.61 15.01 9.62
N ASP A 178 -1.49 15.69 10.35
CA ASP A 178 -1.46 15.81 11.80
C ASP A 178 -2.87 15.60 12.34
N ASP A 179 -3.11 14.45 12.98
CA ASP A 179 -4.44 14.11 13.51
C ASP A 179 -4.89 15.03 14.65
N LYS A 180 -3.95 15.68 15.35
CA LYS A 180 -4.25 16.63 16.43
C LYS A 180 -4.69 17.98 15.87
N ASN A 181 -4.15 18.37 14.72
CA ASN A 181 -4.44 19.62 14.04
C ASN A 181 -4.72 19.37 12.55
N PRO A 182 -5.81 18.65 12.20
CA PRO A 182 -6.07 18.28 10.82
C PRO A 182 -6.28 19.53 9.97
N PRO A 183 -5.88 19.50 8.67
CA PRO A 183 -6.16 20.59 7.75
C PRO A 183 -7.65 20.95 7.77
N GLN A 184 -7.92 22.24 7.95
CA GLN A 184 -9.29 22.75 8.03
C GLN A 184 -9.96 22.72 6.65
N ASP A 185 -9.18 22.91 5.59
CA ASP A 185 -9.63 22.73 4.21
C ASP A 185 -9.48 21.27 3.78
N LYS A 186 -10.61 20.61 3.54
CA LYS A 186 -10.70 19.23 3.07
C LYS A 186 -10.46 19.07 1.57
N ASN A 187 -10.17 20.16 0.84
CA ASN A 187 -9.90 20.07 -0.59
C ASN A 187 -8.57 19.38 -0.93
N THR A 188 -7.62 19.31 0.02
CA THR A 188 -6.28 18.74 -0.22
C THR A 188 -6.09 17.37 0.43
N ILE A 189 -6.25 17.27 1.75
CA ILE A 189 -6.17 15.99 2.47
C ILE A 189 -7.18 15.98 3.62
N TRP A 190 -7.88 14.88 3.81
CA TRP A 190 -8.75 14.69 4.96
C TRP A 190 -8.94 13.20 5.30
N ALA A 191 -9.33 12.93 6.55
CA ALA A 191 -9.60 11.59 7.05
C ALA A 191 -11.10 11.35 7.24
N ASP A 192 -11.64 10.33 6.58
CA ASP A 192 -12.93 9.74 6.90
C ASP A 192 -12.75 8.65 7.96
N LYS A 193 -12.75 9.05 9.24
CA LYS A 193 -12.63 8.10 10.35
C LYS A 193 -13.82 7.14 10.47
N LYS A 194 -14.98 7.46 9.88
CA LYS A 194 -16.15 6.57 9.92
C LYS A 194 -16.00 5.41 8.95
N SER A 195 -15.45 5.69 7.77
CA SER A 195 -15.19 4.69 6.74
C SER A 195 -13.77 4.13 6.75
N ASN A 196 -12.93 4.58 7.69
CA ASN A 196 -11.50 4.25 7.78
C ASN A 196 -10.75 4.56 6.48
N LYS A 197 -10.87 5.80 6.00
CA LYS A 197 -10.23 6.25 4.76
C LYS A 197 -9.45 7.53 4.93
N PHE A 198 -8.39 7.67 4.13
CA PHE A 198 -7.75 8.95 3.86
C PHE A 198 -8.00 9.35 2.42
N HIS A 199 -8.34 10.61 2.22
CA HIS A 199 -8.60 11.21 0.92
C HIS A 199 -7.56 12.28 0.65
N MET A 200 -6.94 12.23 -0.54
CA MET A 200 -5.93 13.17 -1.00
C MET A 200 -6.32 13.67 -2.38
N THR A 201 -6.14 14.96 -2.63
CA THR A 201 -6.26 15.55 -3.97
C THR A 201 -4.89 15.97 -4.44
N CYS A 202 -4.42 15.40 -5.55
CA CYS A 202 -3.11 15.67 -6.11
C CYS A 202 -3.22 16.17 -7.55
N THR A 203 -2.32 17.08 -7.95
CA THR A 203 -2.22 17.53 -9.35
C THR A 203 -1.36 16.54 -10.14
N VAL A 204 -2.01 15.61 -10.83
CA VAL A 204 -1.34 14.56 -11.61
C VAL A 204 -0.72 15.16 -12.87
N PRO A 205 0.57 14.89 -13.17
CA PRO A 205 1.24 15.42 -14.35
C PRO A 205 0.59 14.97 -15.67
N ALA A 206 0.74 15.79 -16.71
CA ALA A 206 0.38 15.37 -18.06
C ALA A 206 1.30 14.25 -18.55
N ARG A 207 0.69 13.24 -19.19
CA ARG A 207 1.31 12.04 -19.76
C ARG A 207 0.46 11.55 -20.93
N ALA A 208 0.95 10.56 -21.66
CA ALA A 208 0.23 9.93 -22.76
C ALA A 208 0.38 8.40 -22.71
N GLY A 209 -0.70 7.68 -22.98
CA GLY A 209 -0.68 6.22 -22.93
C GLY A 209 -0.64 5.69 -21.49
N ARG A 210 0.14 4.63 -21.26
CA ARG A 210 0.13 3.88 -20.00
C ARG A 210 1.28 4.26 -19.09
N HIS A 211 0.94 4.56 -17.83
CA HIS A 211 1.90 4.90 -16.79
C HIS A 211 1.59 4.16 -15.48
N VAL A 212 2.55 4.19 -14.56
CA VAL A 212 2.37 3.68 -13.21
C VAL A 212 2.63 4.80 -12.21
N ILE A 213 1.74 4.92 -11.23
CA ILE A 213 1.92 5.75 -10.04
C ILE A 213 2.36 4.82 -8.91
N TYR A 214 3.46 5.18 -8.26
CA TYR A 214 3.92 4.55 -7.03
C TYR A 214 3.54 5.48 -5.87
N ALA A 215 2.94 4.91 -4.83
CA ALA A 215 2.43 5.67 -3.70
C ALA A 215 2.89 5.09 -2.38
N GLU A 216 3.13 5.99 -1.43
CA GLU A 216 3.45 5.67 -0.04
C GLU A 216 2.44 6.29 0.92
N TRP A 217 2.05 5.51 1.92
CA TRP A 217 1.45 6.00 3.16
C TRP A 217 2.43 5.74 4.29
N GLY A 218 2.76 6.77 5.05
CA GLY A 218 3.79 6.67 6.08
C GLY A 218 3.38 7.11 7.47
N ARG A 219 3.78 6.31 8.47
CA ARG A 219 3.66 6.60 9.90
C ARG A 219 4.90 7.33 10.47
N ASP A 220 4.79 7.92 11.64
CA ASP A 220 5.85 8.74 12.20
C ASP A 220 7.16 7.97 12.52
N HIS A 221 8.17 8.72 12.99
CA HIS A 221 9.50 8.20 13.30
C HIS A 221 9.55 7.14 14.42
N SER A 222 8.47 6.98 15.21
CA SER A 222 8.41 5.97 16.27
C SER A 222 8.38 4.55 15.72
N THR A 223 7.81 4.37 14.52
CA THR A 223 7.79 3.08 13.82
C THR A 223 8.58 3.11 12.53
N ASN A 224 8.59 4.24 11.82
CA ASN A 224 9.02 4.32 10.41
C ASN A 224 8.27 3.32 9.53
N GLU A 225 7.06 2.93 9.88
CA GLU A 225 6.29 2.00 9.05
C GLU A 225 5.74 2.73 7.83
N ARG A 226 5.88 2.09 6.68
CA ARG A 226 5.44 2.59 5.37
C ARG A 226 4.66 1.51 4.66
N PHE A 227 3.66 1.94 3.91
CA PHE A 227 2.91 1.12 2.98
C PHE A 227 3.18 1.55 1.57
N HIS A 228 3.11 0.60 0.66
CA HIS A 228 3.48 0.79 -0.72
C HIS A 228 2.35 0.28 -1.60
N SER A 229 2.00 1.05 -2.61
CA SER A 229 0.95 0.66 -3.56
C SER A 229 1.25 1.20 -4.94
N CYS A 230 1.04 0.35 -5.95
CA CYS A 230 1.18 0.71 -7.35
C CYS A 230 -0.20 0.86 -8.01
N ILE A 231 -0.35 1.90 -8.83
CA ILE A 231 -1.57 2.19 -9.57
C ILE A 231 -1.22 2.27 -11.05
N ASP A 232 -1.74 1.35 -11.84
CA ASP A 232 -1.64 1.40 -13.30
C ASP A 232 -2.72 2.34 -13.85
N VAL A 233 -2.31 3.30 -14.69
CA VAL A 233 -3.17 4.33 -15.26
C VAL A 233 -3.04 4.44 -16.77
N ALA A 234 -4.13 4.84 -17.43
CA ALA A 234 -4.20 5.11 -18.86
C ALA A 234 -4.77 6.52 -19.10
N TYR A 235 -4.00 7.35 -19.81
CA TYR A 235 -4.34 8.73 -20.21
C TYR A 235 -5.07 8.77 -21.56
#